data_AF-A0AAD7RXE8-F1
#
_entry.id   AF-A0AAD7RXE8-F1
#
_cell.length_a   1.000
_cell.length_b   1.000
_cell.length_c   1.000
_cell.angle_alpha   90.00
_cell.angle_beta   90.00
_cell.angle_gamma   90.00
#
_symmetry.space_group_name_H-M   'P 1'
#
loop_
_entity.id
_entity.type
_entity.pdbx_description
1 polymer ?
#
loop_
_entity_poly.entity_id
_entity_poly.type
_entity_poly.pdbx_seq_one_letter_code
_entity_poly.pdbx_strand_id
1 'polypeptide(L)'
;MCLKMNKSKLYKRRLFLEECGKALVVPHIERRQHMPRTPAAAATVREIQERATPSTPVPEVAAGGNRKRKRCQVCKPSDDTKTSTTCVMCKYIWTKHTVTCPSCAV
;
A
#
# COMPACT_ATOMS: atom_id res chain seq x y z
N MET A 1 28.97 -30.13 -12.88
CA MET A 1 28.00 -31.15 -13.34
C MET A 1 26.79 -30.45 -13.94
N CYS A 2 26.60 -30.53 -15.26
CA CYS A 2 25.42 -29.97 -15.92
C CYS A 2 24.19 -30.85 -15.64
N LEU A 3 23.25 -30.33 -14.85
CA LEU A 3 21.92 -30.92 -14.69
C LEU A 3 21.23 -30.89 -16.06
N LYS A 4 21.13 -32.05 -16.71
CA LYS A 4 20.40 -32.24 -17.96
C LYS A 4 18.90 -32.14 -17.66
N MET A 5 18.42 -30.90 -17.56
CA MET A 5 17.03 -30.60 -17.30
C MET A 5 16.16 -31.02 -18.49
N ASN A 6 15.15 -31.85 -18.23
CA ASN A 6 14.16 -32.26 -19.22
C ASN A 6 13.38 -31.01 -19.71
N LYS A 7 13.79 -30.45 -20.85
CA LYS A 7 13.28 -29.17 -21.41
C LYS A 7 11.75 -29.17 -21.57
N SER A 8 11.16 -30.30 -21.93
CA SER A 8 9.70 -30.46 -22.08
C SER A 8 8.94 -30.41 -20.75
N LYS A 9 9.49 -31.00 -19.68
CA LYS A 9 8.88 -31.00 -18.35
C LYS A 9 9.00 -29.63 -17.67
N LEU A 10 10.12 -28.93 -17.89
CA LEU A 10 10.30 -27.56 -17.44
C LEU A 10 9.36 -26.57 -18.14
N TYR A 11 9.13 -26.74 -19.45
CA TYR A 11 8.21 -25.87 -20.21
C TYR A 11 6.79 -25.91 -19.63
N LYS A 12 6.26 -27.12 -19.37
CA LYS A 12 4.94 -27.29 -18.75
C LYS A 12 4.86 -26.65 -17.35
N ARG A 13 5.89 -26.86 -16.52
CA ARG A 13 5.94 -26.25 -15.18
C ARG A 13 6.02 -24.72 -15.24
N ARG A 14 6.77 -24.17 -16.20
CA ARG A 14 6.88 -22.72 -16.41
C ARG A 14 5.52 -22.11 -16.76
N LEU A 15 4.83 -22.67 -17.75
CA LEU A 15 3.49 -22.20 -18.15
C LEU A 15 2.51 -22.25 -16.97
N PHE A 16 2.51 -23.36 -16.25
CA PHE A 16 1.67 -23.52 -15.07
C PHE A 16 1.95 -22.44 -14.01
N LEU A 17 3.22 -22.16 -13.69
CA LEU A 17 3.56 -21.13 -12.71
C LEU A 17 3.20 -19.73 -13.20
N GLU A 18 3.31 -19.47 -14.49
CA GLU A 18 2.91 -18.20 -15.08
C GLU A 18 1.39 -17.99 -14.98
N GLU A 19 0.60 -19.01 -15.33
CA GLU A 19 -0.86 -18.98 -15.20
C GLU A 19 -1.30 -18.89 -13.74
N CYS A 20 -0.74 -19.71 -12.85
CA CYS A 20 -1.01 -19.65 -11.42
C CYS A 20 -0.66 -18.29 -10.82
N GLY A 21 0.50 -17.73 -11.16
CA GLY A 21 0.91 -16.41 -10.69
C GLY A 21 -0.09 -15.32 -11.11
N LYS A 22 -0.52 -15.34 -12.38
CA LYS A 22 -1.55 -14.42 -12.88
C LYS A 22 -2.87 -14.60 -12.14
N ALA A 23 -3.37 -15.83 -12.02
CA ALA A 23 -4.64 -16.12 -11.36
C ALA A 23 -4.67 -15.66 -9.89
N LEU A 24 -3.55 -15.79 -9.17
CA LEU A 24 -3.44 -15.35 -7.78
C LEU A 24 -3.36 -13.83 -7.65
N VAL A 25 -2.63 -13.15 -8.54
CA VAL A 25 -2.27 -11.74 -8.34
C VAL A 25 -3.27 -10.77 -9.00
N VAL A 26 -3.86 -11.13 -10.14
CA VAL A 26 -4.83 -10.30 -10.87
C VAL A 26 -5.98 -9.77 -10.00
N PRO A 27 -6.72 -10.57 -9.21
CA PRO A 27 -7.82 -10.04 -8.40
C PRO A 27 -7.37 -9.04 -7.32
N HIS A 28 -6.12 -9.13 -6.87
CA HIS A 28 -5.55 -8.15 -5.94
C HIS A 28 -5.15 -6.85 -6.65
N ILE A 29 -4.71 -6.92 -7.91
CA ILE A 29 -4.39 -5.75 -8.72
C ILE A 29 -5.67 -5.00 -9.10
N GLU A 30 -6.73 -5.71 -9.49
CA GLU A 30 -8.02 -5.12 -9.84
C GLU A 30 -8.60 -4.29 -8.68
N ARG A 31 -8.56 -4.83 -7.45
CA ARG A 31 -9.08 -4.15 -6.25
C ARG A 31 -8.17 -3.02 -5.74
N ARG A 32 -7.01 -2.81 -6.37
CA ARG A 32 -6.01 -1.87 -5.87
C ARG A 32 -6.42 -0.42 -6.14
N GLN A 33 -6.81 0.28 -5.10
CA GLN A 33 -7.21 1.70 -5.18
C GLN A 33 -6.02 2.67 -5.35
N HIS A 34 -4.86 2.33 -4.76
CA HIS A 34 -3.69 3.21 -4.78
C HIS A 34 -2.63 2.74 -5.78
N MET A 35 -2.29 3.64 -6.70
CA MET A 35 -1.32 3.36 -7.74
C MET A 35 0.11 3.26 -7.19
N PRO A 36 0.91 2.32 -7.72
CA PRO A 36 2.34 2.27 -7.46
C PRO A 36 3.04 3.60 -7.80
N ARG A 37 4.09 3.93 -7.05
CA ARG A 37 4.90 5.13 -7.32
C ARG A 37 5.77 5.00 -8.56
N THR A 38 6.13 3.77 -8.93
CA THR A 38 6.98 3.51 -10.10
C THR A 38 6.13 3.48 -11.37
N PRO A 39 6.53 4.20 -12.44
CA PRO A 39 5.70 4.35 -13.63
C PRO A 39 5.47 3.02 -14.36
N ALA A 40 6.49 2.15 -14.42
CA ALA A 40 6.37 0.83 -15.04
C ALA A 40 5.31 -0.05 -14.34
N ALA A 41 5.34 -0.10 -13.00
CA ALA A 41 4.36 -0.87 -12.25
C ALA A 41 2.96 -0.23 -12.31
N ALA A 42 2.89 1.09 -12.33
CA ALA A 42 1.63 1.81 -12.51
C ALA A 42 0.99 1.48 -13.87
N ALA A 43 1.77 1.43 -14.95
CA ALA A 43 1.29 1.05 -16.27
C ALA A 43 0.68 -0.37 -16.27
N THR A 44 1.38 -1.35 -15.68
CA THR A 44 0.86 -2.73 -15.58
C THR A 44 -0.44 -2.81 -14.76
N VAL A 45 -0.55 -2.06 -13.67
CA VAL A 45 -1.79 -2.03 -12.88
C VAL A 45 -2.95 -1.45 -13.69
N ARG A 46 -2.72 -0.39 -14.49
CA ARG A 46 -3.74 0.19 -15.37
C ARG A 46 -4.21 -0.80 -16.42
N GLU A 47 -3.27 -1.42 -17.12
CA GLU A 47 -3.57 -2.40 -18.18
C GLU A 47 -4.45 -3.55 -17.65
N ILE A 48 -4.15 -4.06 -16.46
CA ILE A 48 -4.92 -5.13 -15.84
C ILE A 48 -6.32 -4.64 -15.44
N GLN A 49 -6.43 -3.44 -14.87
CA GLN A 49 -7.73 -2.86 -14.49
C GLN A 49 -8.62 -2.54 -15.70
N GLU A 50 -8.04 -2.02 -16.78
CA GLU A 50 -8.75 -1.73 -18.04
C GLU A 50 -9.24 -3.00 -18.72
N ARG A 51 -8.48 -4.10 -18.64
CA ARG A 51 -8.89 -5.40 -19.17
C ARG A 51 -10.05 -6.03 -18.39
N ALA A 52 -10.19 -5.69 -17.11
CA ALA A 52 -11.17 -6.27 -16.20
C ALA A 52 -12.56 -5.62 -16.28
N THR A 53 -12.74 -4.53 -17.02
CA THR A 53 -14.03 -3.83 -17.11
C THR A 53 -14.89 -4.30 -18.30
N PRO A 54 -15.94 -5.09 -18.04
CA PRO A 54 -17.25 -4.92 -18.67
C PRO A 54 -18.14 -4.20 -17.64
N SER A 55 -18.60 -2.99 -17.98
CA SER A 55 -19.66 -2.20 -17.33
C SER A 55 -20.41 -2.88 -16.17
N THR A 56 -19.96 -2.71 -14.92
CA THR A 56 -20.80 -2.91 -13.72
C THR A 56 -20.25 -2.06 -12.57
N PRO A 57 -21.03 -1.13 -11.99
CA PRO A 57 -20.54 -0.29 -10.89
C PRO A 57 -20.60 -1.10 -9.59
N VAL A 58 -19.43 -1.37 -9.00
CA VAL A 58 -19.33 -1.97 -7.66
C VAL A 58 -19.14 -0.82 -6.65
N PRO A 59 -19.80 -0.84 -5.47
CA PRO A 59 -19.84 0.34 -4.60
C PRO A 59 -18.46 0.71 -4.07
N GLU A 60 -18.10 1.98 -4.23
CA GLU A 60 -16.93 2.58 -3.60
C GLU A 60 -17.08 2.53 -2.07
N VAL A 61 -16.46 1.54 -1.43
CA VAL A 61 -16.15 1.65 -0.01
C VAL A 61 -15.08 2.72 0.16
N ALA A 62 -15.53 3.89 0.61
CA ALA A 62 -14.72 5.06 0.89
C ALA A 62 -13.50 4.69 1.75
N ALA A 63 -12.33 4.65 1.11
CA ALA A 63 -11.07 4.57 1.84
C ALA A 63 -10.87 5.87 2.60
N GLY A 64 -10.77 5.75 3.93
CA GLY A 64 -10.45 6.85 4.82
C GLY A 64 -9.23 7.62 4.32
N GLY A 65 -9.46 8.88 3.96
CA GLY A 65 -8.44 9.76 3.41
C GLY A 65 -7.19 9.76 4.27
N ASN A 66 -6.06 9.43 3.66
CA ASN A 66 -4.76 9.39 4.32
C ASN A 66 -4.34 10.83 4.68
N ARG A 67 -4.77 11.30 5.86
CA ARG A 67 -4.41 12.64 6.36
C ARG A 67 -2.90 12.69 6.52
N LYS A 68 -2.25 13.60 5.78
CA LYS A 68 -0.79 13.80 5.84
C LYS A 68 -0.39 14.07 7.30
N ARG A 69 0.53 13.24 7.83
CA ARG A 69 1.06 13.38 9.19
C ARG A 69 1.77 14.73 9.33
N LYS A 70 1.34 15.54 10.30
CA LYS A 70 1.91 16.86 10.57
C LYS A 70 3.14 16.76 11.48
N ARG A 71 4.02 17.76 11.42
CA ARG A 71 5.18 17.90 12.31
C ARG A 71 4.69 18.10 13.75
N CYS A 72 5.40 17.51 14.71
CA CYS A 72 5.17 17.76 16.15
C CYS A 72 5.34 19.26 16.45
N GLN A 73 4.44 19.84 17.23
CA GLN A 73 4.50 21.27 17.57
C GLN A 73 5.43 21.57 18.74
N VAL A 74 6.01 20.56 19.41
CA VAL A 74 6.96 20.76 20.52
C VAL A 74 8.38 20.31 20.21
N CYS A 75 8.55 19.33 19.33
CA CYS A 75 9.89 19.00 18.90
C CYS A 75 10.51 20.18 18.16
N LYS A 76 11.81 20.39 18.38
CA LYS A 76 12.54 21.45 17.71
C LYS A 76 12.42 21.26 16.19
N PRO A 77 12.35 22.34 15.39
CA PRO A 77 12.28 22.24 13.93
C PRO A 77 13.38 21.41 13.27
N SER A 78 14.51 21.23 13.97
CA SER A 78 15.69 20.48 13.54
C SER A 78 15.51 18.96 13.52
N ASP A 79 14.61 18.41 14.35
CA ASP A 79 14.51 16.95 14.54
C ASP A 79 13.53 16.28 13.55
N ASP A 80 12.79 17.08 12.77
CA ASP A 80 11.78 16.70 11.77
C ASP A 80 10.89 15.49 12.14
N THR A 81 10.54 15.37 13.43
CA THR A 81 9.79 14.22 13.93
C THR A 81 8.33 14.30 13.49
N LYS A 82 7.92 13.31 12.68
CA LYS A 82 6.53 13.15 12.21
C LYS A 82 5.67 12.54 13.29
N THR A 83 4.53 13.17 13.55
CA THR A 83 3.61 12.73 14.61
C THR A 83 2.58 11.75 14.07
N SER A 84 2.38 10.63 14.78
CA SER A 84 1.34 9.64 14.49
C SER A 84 0.10 9.76 15.39
N THR A 85 0.15 10.59 16.44
CA THR A 85 -0.83 10.58 17.53
C THR A 85 -1.24 12.00 17.91
N THR A 86 -2.54 12.22 18.09
CA THR A 86 -3.11 13.50 18.57
C THR A 86 -3.67 13.33 19.97
N CYS A 87 -3.54 14.33 20.83
CA CYS A 87 -4.21 14.34 22.12
C CYS A 87 -5.73 14.27 21.94
N VAL A 88 -6.39 13.39 22.70
CA VAL A 88 -7.84 13.19 22.65
C VAL A 88 -8.60 14.45 23.11
N MET A 89 -8.07 15.15 24.13
CA MET A 89 -8.75 16.29 24.75
C MET A 89 -8.57 17.60 23.99
N CYS A 90 -7.36 17.89 23.49
CA CYS A 90 -7.04 19.19 22.90
C CYS A 90 -6.60 19.13 21.43
N LYS A 91 -6.69 17.97 20.77
CA LYS A 91 -6.26 17.75 19.37
C LYS A 91 -4.81 18.17 19.08
N TYR A 92 -3.99 18.30 20.11
CA TYR A 92 -2.59 18.70 20.00
C TYR A 92 -1.70 17.59 19.42
N ILE A 93 -0.69 17.96 18.65
CA ILE A 93 0.16 17.05 17.85
C ILE A 93 1.51 16.88 18.56
N TRP A 94 1.70 15.74 19.25
CA TRP A 94 2.90 15.42 20.04
C TRP A 94 3.47 14.03 19.74
N THR A 95 4.80 13.89 19.82
CA THR A 95 5.54 12.63 19.58
C THR A 95 5.98 11.91 20.87
N LYS A 96 5.58 10.63 20.96
CA LYS A 96 6.18 9.55 21.75
C LYS A 96 6.75 9.85 23.15
N HIS A 97 6.04 10.48 24.07
CA HIS A 97 6.28 10.21 25.50
C HIS A 97 4.96 10.40 26.26
N THR A 98 4.30 9.28 26.59
CA THR A 98 3.01 9.16 27.32
C THR A 98 1.73 9.52 26.56
N VAL A 99 0.62 8.92 27.01
CA VAL A 99 -0.75 9.00 26.42
C VAL A 99 -1.38 10.39 26.59
N THR A 100 -0.79 11.23 27.45
CA THR A 100 -1.36 12.52 27.87
C THR A 100 -0.46 13.66 27.41
N CYS A 101 -1.05 14.72 26.86
CA CYS A 101 -0.29 15.90 26.43
C CYS A 101 0.32 16.64 27.64
N PRO A 102 1.52 17.23 27.56
CA PRO A 102 2.11 17.96 28.69
C PRO A 102 1.24 19.11 29.23
N SER A 103 0.45 19.73 28.35
CA SER A 103 -0.53 20.77 28.73
C SER A 103 -1.83 20.23 29.33
N CYS A 104 -2.04 18.92 29.27
CA CYS A 104 -3.23 18.19 29.73
C CYS A 104 -2.92 17.27 30.92
N ALA A 105 -1.64 17.16 31.28
CA ALA A 105 -1.12 16.37 32.38
C ALA A 105 -0.92 17.20 33.66
N VAL A 106 -1.39 18.45 33.64
CA VAL A 106 -1.62 19.30 34.83
C VAL A 106 -3.05 19.08 35.30
#